data_AF-A0A7C5AIQ7-F1
#
_entry.id   AF-A0A7C5AIQ7-F1
#
_cell.length_a   1.000
_cell.length_b   1.000
_cell.length_c   1.000
_cell.angle_alpha   90.00
_cell.angle_beta   90.00
_cell.angle_gamma   90.00
#
_symmetry.space_group_name_H-M   'P 1'
#
loop_
_entity.id
_entity.type
_entity.pdbx_description
1 polymer ?
#
loop_
_entity_poly.entity_id
_entity_poly.type
_entity_poly.pdbx_seq_one_letter_code
_entity_poly.pdbx_strand_id
1 'polypeptide(L)'
;MWVEKIAAYLRPDPTVDWPAHSRIAVEIDLGAMTFNHIPIGADAGILRVFGRPENPKPFFRETFSYYKSGFQARCRAGRVESFEVFLDPSILPRCRFDPASVTIGIPDVGTADLPSQAVRHNIIQLLGEPSHVRQIQETVLLQYALGKQCLEFLCASDGKLRLIRFARNQTGCTENDSQR
;
A
#
# COMPACT_ATOMS: atom_id res chain seq x y z
N MET A 1 -19.06 -15.09 -19.33
CA MET A 1 -18.50 -14.49 -18.09
C MET A 1 -18.07 -15.50 -17.01
N TRP A 2 -18.85 -16.53 -16.64
CA TRP A 2 -18.39 -17.55 -15.67
C TRP A 2 -17.33 -18.52 -16.23
N VAL A 3 -17.53 -18.98 -17.47
CA VAL A 3 -16.60 -19.90 -18.17
C VAL A 3 -15.20 -19.29 -18.33
N GLU A 4 -15.13 -17.99 -18.66
CA GLU A 4 -13.85 -17.27 -18.82
C GLU A 4 -13.10 -17.12 -17.50
N LYS A 5 -13.81 -16.86 -16.38
CA LYS A 5 -13.20 -16.80 -15.05
C LYS A 5 -12.67 -18.16 -14.60
N ILE A 6 -13.39 -19.24 -14.88
CA ILE A 6 -12.93 -20.60 -14.60
C ILE A 6 -11.70 -20.93 -15.44
N ALA A 7 -11.74 -20.65 -16.75
CA ALA A 7 -10.60 -20.87 -17.64
C ALA A 7 -9.36 -20.08 -17.21
N ALA A 8 -9.52 -18.82 -16.83
CA ALA A 8 -8.44 -17.99 -16.31
C ALA A 8 -7.89 -18.52 -14.97
N TYR A 9 -8.77 -19.01 -14.08
CA TYR A 9 -8.34 -19.63 -12.83
C TYR A 9 -7.54 -20.90 -13.10
N LEU A 10 -7.91 -21.74 -14.06
CA LEU A 10 -7.23 -23.01 -14.34
C LEU A 10 -5.84 -22.85 -15.00
N ARG A 11 -5.51 -21.67 -15.53
CA ARG A 11 -4.19 -21.41 -16.10
C ARG A 11 -3.09 -21.51 -15.03
N PRO A 12 -1.88 -21.97 -15.41
CA PRO A 12 -0.71 -21.88 -14.56
C PRO A 12 -0.48 -20.44 -14.10
N ASP A 13 -0.08 -20.28 -12.84
CA ASP A 13 0.22 -18.99 -12.26
C ASP A 13 1.57 -18.48 -12.78
N PRO A 14 1.63 -17.29 -13.42
CA PRO A 14 2.89 -16.76 -13.95
C PRO A 14 3.99 -16.55 -12.90
N THR A 15 3.64 -16.53 -11.61
CA THR A 15 4.60 -16.36 -10.51
C THR A 15 5.32 -17.64 -10.10
N VAL A 16 4.99 -18.80 -10.69
CA VAL A 16 5.62 -20.09 -10.33
C VAL A 16 7.14 -20.06 -10.48
N ASP A 17 7.64 -19.38 -11.52
CA ASP A 17 9.08 -19.27 -11.83
C ASP A 17 9.75 -18.03 -11.22
N TRP A 18 9.03 -17.29 -10.37
CA TRP A 18 9.61 -16.16 -9.66
C TRP A 18 10.52 -16.66 -8.53
N PRO A 19 11.64 -15.96 -8.24
CA PRO A 19 12.54 -16.36 -7.17
C PRO A 19 11.80 -16.37 -5.83
N ALA A 20 12.22 -17.20 -4.88
CA ALA A 20 11.66 -17.14 -3.53
C ALA A 20 11.85 -15.72 -2.95
N HIS A 21 10.81 -15.18 -2.31
CA HIS A 21 10.95 -13.89 -1.64
C HIS A 21 11.70 -14.05 -0.31
N SER A 22 12.48 -13.04 0.05
CA SER A 22 12.96 -12.82 1.41
C SER A 22 12.11 -11.73 2.08
N ARG A 23 12.30 -11.50 3.38
CA ARG A 23 11.71 -10.33 4.03
C ARG A 23 12.23 -9.05 3.37
N ILE A 24 11.34 -8.12 3.08
CA ILE A 24 11.61 -6.87 2.38
C ILE A 24 11.35 -5.72 3.36
N ALA A 25 12.32 -4.82 3.50
CA ALA A 25 12.11 -3.53 4.15
C ALA A 25 11.27 -2.64 3.21
N VAL A 26 10.28 -1.95 3.76
CA VAL A 26 9.40 -1.09 2.98
C VAL A 26 9.95 0.33 2.97
N GLU A 27 10.10 0.89 1.78
CA GLU A 27 10.51 2.25 1.51
C GLU A 27 9.43 2.92 0.64
N ILE A 28 8.96 4.08 1.10
CA ILE A 28 8.06 4.94 0.34
C ILE A 28 8.81 6.24 0.05
N ASP A 29 9.20 6.46 -1.19
CA ASP A 29 9.88 7.68 -1.62
C ASP A 29 8.85 8.66 -2.18
N LEU A 30 8.61 9.76 -1.47
CA LEU A 30 7.66 10.81 -1.85
C LEU A 30 8.24 11.79 -2.87
N GLY A 31 9.57 11.83 -3.08
CA GLY A 31 10.19 12.62 -4.14
C GLY A 31 10.10 11.92 -5.49
N ALA A 32 10.42 10.63 -5.52
CA ALA A 32 10.29 9.80 -6.72
C ALA A 32 8.86 9.28 -6.95
N MET A 33 7.98 9.39 -5.94
CA MET A 33 6.63 8.84 -5.91
C MET A 33 6.60 7.33 -6.18
N THR A 34 7.42 6.58 -5.43
CA THR A 34 7.59 5.13 -5.60
C THR A 34 7.48 4.35 -4.29
N PHE A 35 7.14 3.07 -4.41
CA PHE A 35 7.22 2.08 -3.35
C PHE A 35 8.35 1.11 -3.68
N ASN A 36 9.42 1.08 -2.88
CA ASN A 36 10.64 0.33 -3.19
C ASN A 36 11.08 0.51 -4.66
N HIS A 37 11.12 1.75 -5.14
CA HIS A 37 11.45 2.14 -6.52
C HIS A 37 10.45 1.72 -7.61
N ILE A 38 9.27 1.19 -7.23
CA ILE A 38 8.20 0.85 -8.17
C ILE A 38 7.14 1.96 -8.17
N PRO A 39 6.91 2.64 -9.31
CA PRO A 39 5.86 3.63 -9.41
C PRO A 39 4.47 2.99 -9.54
N ILE A 40 3.44 3.67 -9.05
CA ILE A 40 2.05 3.32 -9.37
C ILE A 40 1.82 3.39 -10.88
N GLY A 41 1.11 2.40 -11.42
CA GLY A 41 0.84 2.25 -12.85
C GLY A 41 1.87 1.43 -13.63
N ALA A 42 2.93 0.96 -12.97
CA ALA A 42 3.88 0.00 -13.54
C ALA A 42 3.20 -1.33 -13.90
N ASP A 43 3.77 -2.06 -14.87
CA ASP A 43 3.33 -3.42 -15.22
C ASP A 43 3.49 -4.36 -14.02
N ALA A 44 2.49 -5.20 -13.74
CA ALA A 44 2.49 -6.10 -12.58
C ALA A 44 3.66 -7.12 -12.60
N GLY A 45 4.23 -7.42 -13.76
CA GLY A 45 5.43 -8.24 -13.89
C GLY A 45 6.66 -7.66 -13.19
N ILE A 46 6.71 -6.34 -12.97
CA ILE A 46 7.79 -5.70 -12.20
C ILE A 46 7.85 -6.21 -10.76
N LEU A 47 6.72 -6.66 -10.20
CA LEU A 47 6.66 -7.17 -8.82
C LEU A 47 7.52 -8.42 -8.60
N ARG A 48 8.01 -9.06 -9.69
CA ARG A 48 9.02 -10.13 -9.62
C ARG A 48 10.28 -9.72 -8.84
N VAL A 49 10.59 -8.42 -8.77
CA VAL A 49 11.73 -7.91 -7.96
C VAL A 49 11.58 -8.21 -6.46
N PHE A 50 10.34 -8.38 -5.98
CA PHE A 50 10.07 -8.79 -4.59
C PHE A 50 10.08 -10.31 -4.41
N GLY A 51 10.26 -11.08 -5.47
CA GLY A 51 10.13 -12.53 -5.47
C GLY A 51 8.68 -13.00 -5.49
N ARG A 52 8.51 -14.32 -5.32
CA ARG A 52 7.22 -15.00 -5.45
C ARG A 52 6.32 -14.64 -4.26
N PRO A 53 5.12 -14.09 -4.51
CA PRO A 53 4.15 -13.78 -3.45
C PRO A 53 3.62 -15.06 -2.80
N GLU A 54 3.11 -14.93 -1.58
CA GLU A 54 2.71 -16.06 -0.74
C GLU A 54 1.27 -16.50 -0.98
N ASN A 55 0.43 -15.62 -1.53
CA ASN A 55 -0.95 -15.95 -1.85
C ASN A 55 -1.05 -16.73 -3.18
N PRO A 56 -1.98 -17.69 -3.28
CA PRO A 56 -2.17 -18.45 -4.51
C PRO A 56 -2.80 -17.58 -5.61
N LYS A 57 -2.30 -17.70 -6.85
CA LYS A 57 -2.86 -17.09 -8.06
C LYS A 57 -3.00 -15.57 -7.97
N PRO A 58 -1.92 -14.82 -7.73
CA PRO A 58 -1.95 -13.39 -7.51
C PRO A 58 -2.36 -12.63 -8.77
N PHE A 59 -1.97 -13.07 -9.97
CA PHE A 59 -2.42 -12.47 -11.24
C PHE A 59 -3.93 -12.60 -11.44
N PHE A 60 -4.50 -13.78 -11.16
CA PHE A 60 -5.94 -14.00 -11.26
C PHE A 60 -6.73 -13.16 -10.24
N ARG A 61 -6.18 -13.00 -9.03
CA ARG A 61 -6.77 -12.21 -7.95
C ARG A 61 -6.44 -10.71 -8.02
N GLU A 62 -5.62 -10.32 -8.99
CA GLU A 62 -5.01 -8.99 -9.10
C GLU A 62 -4.41 -8.48 -7.77
N THR A 63 -3.90 -9.38 -6.93
CA THR A 63 -3.39 -9.07 -5.59
C THR A 63 -2.16 -9.93 -5.31
N PHE A 64 -1.04 -9.29 -4.99
CA PHE A 64 0.24 -9.92 -4.68
C PHE A 64 0.56 -9.64 -3.22
N SER A 65 0.45 -10.66 -2.37
CA SER A 65 0.62 -10.55 -0.91
C SER A 65 1.98 -11.09 -0.48
N TYR A 66 2.69 -10.28 0.30
CA TYR A 66 3.96 -10.59 0.94
C TYR A 66 3.75 -10.52 2.45
N TYR A 67 3.07 -11.53 3.00
CA TYR A 67 2.71 -11.68 4.41
C TYR A 67 3.90 -11.45 5.34
N LYS A 68 5.06 -12.07 5.08
CA LYS A 68 6.27 -11.91 5.92
C LYS A 68 6.91 -10.53 5.86
N SER A 69 6.65 -9.79 4.78
CA SER A 69 7.15 -8.42 4.59
C SER A 69 6.12 -7.37 5.01
N GLY A 70 4.92 -7.79 5.40
CA GLY A 70 3.89 -6.89 5.91
C GLY A 70 3.23 -6.01 4.85
N PHE A 71 3.25 -6.39 3.57
CA PHE A 71 2.61 -5.58 2.53
C PHE A 71 1.98 -6.41 1.41
N GLN A 72 1.09 -5.77 0.65
CA GLN A 72 0.58 -6.33 -0.60
C GLN A 72 0.49 -5.25 -1.68
N ALA A 73 0.61 -5.67 -2.93
CA ALA A 73 0.33 -4.85 -4.10
C ALA A 73 -1.04 -5.24 -4.69
N ARG A 74 -1.91 -4.26 -4.94
CA ARG A 74 -3.13 -4.46 -5.72
C ARG A 74 -2.91 -3.98 -7.14
N CYS A 75 -3.37 -4.78 -8.08
CA CYS A 75 -3.31 -4.49 -9.49
C CYS A 75 -4.72 -4.35 -10.06
N ARG A 76 -4.80 -3.76 -11.25
CA ARG A 76 -5.98 -3.79 -12.11
C ARG A 76 -5.53 -3.79 -13.55
N ALA A 77 -6.09 -4.68 -14.36
CA ALA A 77 -5.76 -4.79 -15.78
C ALA A 77 -4.24 -4.92 -16.03
N GLY A 78 -3.57 -5.72 -15.19
CA GLY A 78 -2.13 -6.00 -15.30
C GLY A 78 -1.21 -4.86 -14.84
N ARG A 79 -1.74 -3.79 -14.22
CA ARG A 79 -0.93 -2.67 -13.71
C ARG A 79 -1.10 -2.49 -12.22
N VAL A 80 -0.04 -2.04 -11.54
CA VAL A 80 -0.06 -1.74 -10.11
C VAL A 80 -0.94 -0.52 -9.85
N GLU A 81 -1.96 -0.65 -9.00
CA GLU A 81 -2.83 0.45 -8.59
C GLU A 81 -2.52 0.98 -7.19
N SER A 82 -2.11 0.09 -6.28
CA SER A 82 -1.74 0.49 -4.92
C SER A 82 -0.81 -0.51 -4.24
N PHE A 83 -0.11 0.00 -3.22
CA PHE A 83 0.57 -0.78 -2.20
C PHE A 83 -0.11 -0.53 -0.86
N GLU A 84 -0.35 -1.60 -0.11
CA GLU A 84 -0.94 -1.57 1.23
C GLU A 84 0.05 -2.21 2.20
N VAL A 85 0.43 -1.47 3.24
CA VAL A 85 1.40 -1.87 4.26
C VAL A 85 0.69 -2.01 5.59
N PHE A 86 0.82 -3.16 6.20
CA PHE A 86 0.13 -3.55 7.43
C PHE A 86 1.08 -3.43 8.61
N LEU A 87 0.71 -2.58 9.57
CA LEU A 87 1.46 -2.41 10.83
C LEU A 87 0.75 -3.07 12.01
N ASP A 88 -0.54 -3.37 11.86
CA ASP A 88 -1.35 -4.10 12.84
C ASP A 88 -1.79 -5.45 12.25
N PRO A 89 -1.32 -6.59 12.79
CA PRO A 89 -1.66 -7.92 12.27
C PRO A 89 -3.14 -8.28 12.45
N SER A 90 -3.89 -7.55 13.29
CA SER A 90 -5.32 -7.78 13.53
C SER A 90 -6.24 -7.21 12.44
N ILE A 91 -5.72 -6.32 11.57
CA ILE A 91 -6.54 -5.64 10.56
C ILE A 91 -7.11 -6.59 9.50
N LEU A 92 -6.43 -7.71 9.24
CA LEU A 92 -6.88 -8.79 8.36
C LEU A 92 -6.87 -10.12 9.13
N PRO A 93 -7.94 -10.47 9.86
CA PRO A 93 -7.94 -11.63 10.75
C PRO A 93 -7.73 -12.98 10.02
N ARG A 94 -7.95 -13.02 8.70
CA ARG A 94 -7.78 -14.23 7.86
C ARG A 94 -6.44 -14.28 7.13
N CYS A 95 -5.63 -13.22 7.20
CA CYS A 95 -4.31 -13.14 6.58
C CYS A 95 -3.35 -12.48 7.57
N ARG A 96 -2.52 -13.29 8.24
CA ARG A 96 -1.53 -12.74 9.17
C ARG A 96 -0.36 -12.16 8.40
N PHE A 97 -0.32 -10.84 8.32
CA PHE A 97 0.86 -10.10 7.89
C PHE A 97 1.74 -9.85 9.11
N ASP A 98 3.05 -10.09 8.98
CA ASP A 98 4.03 -9.60 9.95
C ASP A 98 4.06 -8.07 9.84
N PRO A 99 4.17 -7.31 10.94
CA PRO A 99 4.31 -5.86 10.85
C PRO A 99 5.52 -5.47 9.98
N ALA A 100 5.28 -4.58 9.01
CA ALA A 100 6.34 -4.04 8.19
C ALA A 100 7.19 -3.03 8.98
N SER A 101 8.49 -3.00 8.69
CA SER A 101 9.34 -1.84 8.99
C SER A 101 9.28 -0.91 7.79
N VAL A 102 8.95 0.36 8.03
CA VAL A 102 8.69 1.34 6.96
C VAL A 102 9.60 2.54 7.11
N THR A 103 10.29 2.89 6.04
CA THR A 103 11.03 4.14 5.90
C THR A 103 10.32 5.02 4.87
N ILE A 104 10.17 6.31 5.15
CA ILE A 104 9.60 7.29 4.22
C ILE A 104 10.68 8.29 3.82
N GLY A 105 10.95 8.40 2.52
CA GLY A 105 11.80 9.42 1.92
C GLY A 105 10.97 10.68 1.62
N ILE A 106 11.33 11.80 2.23
CA ILE A 106 10.63 13.08 2.11
C ILE A 106 11.54 14.06 1.36
N PRO A 107 11.06 14.71 0.28
CA PRO A 107 11.82 15.72 -0.44
C PRO A 107 12.37 16.79 0.49
N ASP A 108 13.64 17.15 0.30
CA ASP A 108 14.34 18.21 1.05
C ASP A 108 14.49 18.00 2.57
N VAL A 109 13.91 16.94 3.14
CA VAL A 109 14.00 16.59 4.57
C VAL A 109 14.89 15.36 4.79
N GLY A 110 14.84 14.38 3.88
CA GLY A 110 15.58 13.11 3.98
C GLY A 110 14.67 11.93 4.34
N THR A 111 15.24 10.88 4.92
CA THR A 111 14.54 9.63 5.25
C THR A 111 14.14 9.58 6.72
N ALA A 112 12.93 9.12 7.01
CA ALA A 112 12.44 8.89 8.36
C ALA A 112 11.89 7.48 8.52
N ASP A 113 12.32 6.80 9.58
CA ASP A 113 11.74 5.51 9.97
C ASP A 113 10.43 5.73 10.71
N LEU A 114 9.38 5.04 10.26
CA LEU A 114 8.13 4.98 11.00
C LEU A 114 8.25 3.93 12.10
N PRO A 115 8.11 4.32 13.38
CA PRO A 115 8.15 3.37 14.47
C PRO A 115 7.00 2.37 14.35
N SER A 116 7.22 1.13 14.79
CA SER A 116 6.21 0.06 14.76
C SER A 116 4.97 0.33 15.64
N GLN A 117 5.02 1.38 16.48
CA GLN A 117 3.92 1.87 17.31
C GLN A 117 3.57 3.33 16.96
N ALA A 118 3.84 3.76 15.72
CA ALA A 118 3.51 5.10 15.26
C ALA A 118 2.04 5.41 15.54
N VAL A 119 1.79 6.60 16.08
CA VAL A 119 0.45 7.14 16.26
C VAL A 119 0.23 8.28 15.28
N ARG A 120 -1.04 8.67 15.11
CA ARG A 120 -1.48 9.81 14.30
C ARG A 120 -0.60 11.05 14.50
N HIS A 121 -0.20 11.35 15.74
CA HIS A 121 0.64 12.50 16.03
C HIS A 121 2.02 12.43 15.35
N ASN A 122 2.67 11.26 15.32
CA ASN A 122 3.96 11.09 14.65
C ASN A 122 3.86 11.36 13.14
N ILE A 123 2.75 10.94 12.52
CA ILE A 123 2.52 11.15 11.08
C ILE A 123 2.36 12.64 10.76
N ILE A 124 1.58 13.36 11.57
CA ILE A 124 1.36 14.80 11.38
C ILE A 124 2.65 15.59 11.65
N GLN A 125 3.44 15.20 12.65
CA GLN A 125 4.75 15.82 12.89
C GLN A 125 5.71 15.60 11.72
N LEU A 126 5.66 14.44 11.09
CA LEU A 126 6.57 14.06 10.02
C LEU A 126 6.20 14.70 8.67
N LEU A 127 4.92 14.67 8.31
CA LEU A 127 4.42 15.04 6.98
C LEU A 127 3.63 16.35 6.95
N GLY A 128 3.42 16.97 8.11
CA GLY A 128 2.51 18.10 8.26
C GLY A 128 1.03 17.68 8.28
N GLU A 129 0.16 18.66 8.14
CA GLU A 129 -1.28 18.44 8.15
C GLU A 129 -1.75 17.63 6.91
N PRO A 130 -2.65 16.66 7.07
CA PRO A 130 -3.20 15.91 5.94
C PRO A 130 -4.03 16.83 5.05
N SER A 131 -4.05 16.54 3.75
CA SER A 131 -4.97 17.20 2.84
C SER A 131 -6.42 16.99 3.29
N HIS A 132 -6.79 15.75 3.66
CA HIS A 132 -8.12 15.40 4.14
C HIS A 132 -8.06 14.47 5.36
N VAL A 133 -9.04 14.59 6.25
CA VAL A 133 -9.24 13.69 7.38
C VAL A 133 -10.67 13.17 7.37
N ARG A 134 -10.84 11.85 7.46
CA ARG A 134 -12.16 11.21 7.46
C ARG A 134 -12.29 10.19 8.58
N GLN A 135 -13.38 10.27 9.33
CA GLN A 135 -13.76 9.21 10.26
C GLN A 135 -14.45 8.07 9.50
N ILE A 136 -13.99 6.83 9.70
CA ILE A 136 -14.56 5.62 9.12
C ILE A 136 -14.77 4.62 10.25
N GLN A 137 -16.01 4.46 10.73
CA GLN A 137 -16.32 3.64 11.90
C GLN A 137 -15.42 4.02 13.09
N GLU A 138 -14.65 3.07 13.64
CA GLU A 138 -13.71 3.25 14.75
C GLU A 138 -12.29 3.61 14.28
N THR A 139 -12.13 4.11 13.06
CA THR A 139 -10.83 4.47 12.49
C THR A 139 -10.83 5.88 11.91
N VAL A 140 -9.66 6.51 11.90
CA VAL A 140 -9.40 7.81 11.29
C VAL A 140 -8.52 7.58 10.06
N LEU A 141 -8.98 8.00 8.90
CA LEU A 141 -8.19 8.05 7.67
C LEU A 141 -7.58 9.45 7.52
N LEU A 142 -6.25 9.52 7.46
CA LEU A 142 -5.50 10.71 7.06
C LEU A 142 -5.07 10.53 5.61
N GLN A 143 -5.37 11.49 4.74
CA GLN A 143 -5.04 11.42 3.32
C GLN A 143 -4.16 12.62 2.94
N TYR A 144 -3.03 12.34 2.32
CA TYR A 144 -2.09 13.30 1.76
C TYR A 144 -2.16 13.20 0.23
N ALA A 145 -2.58 14.29 -0.42
CA ALA A 145 -2.63 14.39 -1.88
C ALA A 145 -1.24 14.70 -2.43
N LEU A 146 -0.74 13.83 -3.32
CA LEU A 146 0.60 13.90 -3.91
C LEU A 146 0.47 13.98 -5.43
N GLY A 147 -0.29 14.98 -5.90
CA GLY A 147 -0.67 15.12 -7.30
C GLY A 147 -1.55 13.96 -7.79
N LYS A 148 -1.00 13.11 -8.66
CA LYS A 148 -1.72 11.93 -9.23
C LYS A 148 -1.72 10.72 -8.29
N GLN A 149 -0.94 10.74 -7.23
CA GLN A 149 -0.94 9.72 -6.18
C GLN A 149 -1.53 10.27 -4.88
N CYS A 150 -1.89 9.36 -3.97
CA CYS A 150 -2.21 9.68 -2.59
C CYS A 150 -1.44 8.75 -1.65
N LEU A 151 -1.14 9.28 -0.47
CA LEU A 151 -0.66 8.51 0.67
C LEU A 151 -1.71 8.58 1.77
N GLU A 152 -2.19 7.42 2.18
CA GLU A 152 -3.27 7.25 3.14
C GLU A 152 -2.74 6.53 4.39
N PHE A 153 -3.12 7.04 5.57
CA PHE A 153 -2.83 6.44 6.86
C PHE A 153 -4.13 6.13 7.57
N LEU A 154 -4.37 4.85 7.88
CA LEU A 154 -5.52 4.42 8.66
C LEU A 154 -5.10 4.20 10.11
N CYS A 155 -5.59 5.05 11.00
CA CYS A 155 -5.35 4.98 12.43
C CYS A 155 -6.58 4.41 13.15
N ALA A 156 -6.38 3.64 14.22
CA ALA A 156 -7.45 3.31 15.16
C ALA A 156 -7.95 4.56 15.91
N SER A 157 -9.08 4.42 16.61
CA SER A 157 -9.66 5.44 17.48
C SER A 157 -8.72 5.89 18.60
N ASP A 158 -7.85 5.00 19.08
CA ASP A 158 -6.77 5.29 20.03
C ASP A 158 -5.58 6.04 19.39
N GLY A 159 -5.65 6.30 18.08
CA GLY A 159 -4.63 6.99 17.31
C GLY A 159 -3.54 6.10 16.75
N LYS A 160 -3.49 4.80 17.06
CA LYS A 160 -2.43 3.90 16.58
C LYS A 160 -2.54 3.66 15.07
N LEU A 161 -1.42 3.78 14.35
CA LEU A 161 -1.37 3.49 12.93
C LEU A 161 -1.52 2.00 12.67
N ARG A 162 -2.43 1.62 11.76
CA ARG A 162 -2.72 0.22 11.43
C ARG A 162 -2.34 -0.13 9.99
N LEU A 163 -2.55 0.81 9.06
CA LEU A 163 -2.34 0.63 7.64
C LEU A 163 -1.76 1.89 7.00
N ILE A 164 -0.84 1.70 6.08
CA ILE A 164 -0.42 2.73 5.12
C ILE A 164 -0.86 2.26 3.73
N ARG A 165 -1.47 3.13 2.94
CA ARG A 165 -1.74 2.86 1.52
C ARG A 165 -1.12 3.93 0.64
N PHE A 166 -0.29 3.51 -0.29
CA PHE A 166 0.21 4.34 -1.39
C PHE A 166 -0.52 3.95 -2.67
N ALA A 167 -1.29 4.86 -3.26
CA ALA A 167 -2.19 4.53 -4.35
C ALA A 167 -2.27 5.65 -5.39
N ARG A 168 -2.89 5.33 -6.53
CA ARG A 168 -3.37 6.37 -7.44
C ARG A 168 -4.44 7.19 -6.72
N ASN A 169 -4.38 8.52 -6.86
CA ASN A 169 -5.42 9.40 -6.37
C ASN A 169 -6.70 9.18 -7.21
N GLN A 170 -7.61 8.32 -6.73
CA GLN A 170 -8.88 8.01 -7.41
C GLN A 170 -9.95 9.08 -7.14
N THR A 171 -9.76 9.86 -6.10
CA THR A 171 -10.50 11.10 -5.85
C THR A 171 -9.83 12.22 -6.64
N GLY A 172 -10.54 12.76 -7.63
CA GLY A 172 -10.32 14.16 -7.97
C GLY A 172 -10.65 14.98 -6.74
N CYS A 173 -9.69 15.15 -5.83
CA CYS A 173 -9.69 16.24 -4.87
C CYS A 173 -9.41 17.50 -5.69
N THR A 174 -10.42 17.96 -6.44
CA THR A 174 -10.43 19.33 -6.95
C THR A 174 -10.36 20.25 -5.74
N GLU A 175 -9.51 21.28 -5.82
CA GLU A 175 -9.28 22.32 -4.81
C GLU A 175 -10.53 23.15 -4.40
N ASN A 176 -11.75 22.68 -4.66
CA ASN A 176 -12.99 23.41 -4.39
C ASN A 176 -13.89 22.64 -3.42
N ASP A 177 -13.62 22.77 -2.13
CA ASP A 177 -14.66 22.71 -1.07
C ASP A 177 -14.26 23.62 0.10
N SER A 178 -13.73 24.80 -0.24
CA SER A 178 -13.55 25.92 0.68
C SER A 178 -14.20 27.17 0.10
N GLN A 179 -15.50 27.08 -0.18
CA GLN A 179 -16.42 28.23 -0.27
C GLN A 179 -17.84 27.71 -0.56
N ARG A 180 -18.62 27.48 0.50
CA ARG A 180 -20.09 27.68 0.52
C ARG A 180 -20.57 27.79 1.95
#